data_AF-T0Y026-F1
#
_entry.id   AF-T0Y026-F1
#
_cell.length_a   1.000
_cell.length_b   1.000
_cell.length_c   1.000
_cell.angle_alpha   90.00
_cell.angle_beta   90.00
_cell.angle_gamma   90.00
#
_symmetry.space_group_name_H-M   'P 1'
#
loop_
_entity.id
_entity.type
_entity.pdbx_description
1 polymer ?
#
loop_
_entity_poly.entity_id
_entity_poly.type
_entity_poly.pdbx_seq_one_letter_code
_entity_poly.pdbx_strand_id
1 'polypeptide(L)'
;MWRSAERIALRENATFLITGEALGQVASQTLSNMRSATQAVQLPIVRPLVGLDKQEIEAVAKEIGTYAISTRPGVCCQAVPDRPATRSRLVSILEEESRVDTEAILEDCIRRAIVM
;
A
#
# COMPACT_ATOMS: atom_id res chain seq x y z
N MET A 1 -2.97 -1.76 6.44
CA MET A 1 -1.63 -1.99 5.86
C MET A 1 -0.66 -0.88 6.20
N TRP A 2 -0.90 0.38 5.82
CA TRP A 2 0.03 1.49 6.11
C TRP A 2 0.41 1.62 7.60
N ARG A 3 -0.57 1.67 8.52
CA ARG A 3 -0.31 1.68 9.97
C ARG A 3 0.57 0.51 10.43
N SER A 4 0.33 -0.69 9.88
CA SER A 4 1.13 -1.89 10.19
C SER A 4 2.56 -1.77 9.67
N ALA A 5 2.74 -1.26 8.45
CA ALA A 5 4.05 -1.01 7.86
C ALA A 5 4.86 0.00 8.68
N GLU A 6 4.23 1.08 9.15
CA GLU A 6 4.88 2.05 10.04
C GLU A 6 5.28 1.43 11.39
N ARG A 7 4.41 0.63 12.01
CA ARG A 7 4.77 -0.06 13.27
C ARG A 7 5.95 -1.01 13.10
N ILE A 8 6.03 -1.74 11.99
CA ILE A 8 7.19 -2.59 11.69
C ILE A 8 8.43 -1.73 11.41
N ALA A 9 8.30 -0.69 10.59
CA ALA A 9 9.42 0.20 10.27
C ALA A 9 10.05 0.81 11.53
N LEU A 10 9.23 1.27 12.48
CA LEU A 10 9.73 1.79 13.75
C LEU A 10 10.43 0.74 14.61
N ARG A 11 9.98 -0.53 14.60
CA ARG A 11 10.66 -1.64 15.29
C ARG A 11 12.04 -1.94 14.69
N GLU A 12 12.14 -1.84 13.37
CA GLU A 12 13.36 -2.07 12.59
C GLU A 12 14.25 -0.83 12.45
N ASN A 13 13.94 0.26 13.17
CA ASN A 13 14.64 1.55 13.08
C ASN A 13 14.69 2.16 11.65
N ALA A 14 13.73 1.82 10.80
CA ALA A 14 13.59 2.41 9.48
C ALA A 14 12.97 3.81 9.56
N THR A 15 13.41 4.71 8.67
CA THR A 15 13.04 6.13 8.68
C THR A 15 12.05 6.53 7.58
N PHE A 16 11.70 5.61 6.68
CA PHE A 16 10.73 5.82 5.61
C PHE A 16 10.11 4.49 5.16
N LEU A 17 9.00 4.58 4.44
CA LEU A 17 8.36 3.48 3.73
C LEU A 17 8.60 3.63 2.23
N ILE A 18 8.67 2.52 1.49
CA ILE A 18 8.77 2.52 0.03
C ILE A 18 7.64 1.69 -0.57
N THR A 19 7.13 2.12 -1.72
CA THR A 19 6.06 1.41 -2.44
C THR A 19 6.26 1.48 -3.95
N GLY A 20 5.67 0.51 -4.66
CA GLY A 20 5.60 0.45 -6.12
C GLY A 20 4.35 1.11 -6.70
N GLU A 21 3.69 2.02 -5.99
CA GLU A 21 2.54 2.77 -6.54
C GLU A 21 2.95 3.63 -7.75
N ALA A 22 2.15 3.58 -8.81
CA ALA A 22 2.28 4.37 -10.03
C ALA A 22 0.99 5.19 -10.27
N LEU A 23 1.11 6.49 -10.55
CA LEU A 23 -0.05 7.36 -10.59
C LEU A 23 -1.03 6.97 -11.71
N GLY A 24 -2.29 6.75 -11.35
CA GLY A 24 -3.37 6.50 -12.32
C GLY A 24 -3.42 5.07 -12.88
N GLN A 25 -2.54 4.18 -12.41
CA GLN A 25 -2.46 2.80 -12.94
C GLN A 25 -3.64 1.92 -12.51
N VAL A 26 -4.15 2.12 -11.29
CA VAL A 26 -5.32 1.42 -10.74
C VAL A 26 -6.17 2.38 -9.91
N ALA A 27 -7.41 2.00 -9.60
CA ALA A 27 -8.36 2.84 -8.86
C ALA A 27 -7.81 3.34 -7.51
N SER A 28 -7.04 2.53 -6.78
CA SER A 28 -6.43 2.92 -5.51
C SER A 28 -5.28 3.92 -5.63
N GLN A 29 -4.71 4.09 -6.83
CA GLN A 29 -3.52 4.90 -7.09
C GLN A 29 -3.84 6.23 -7.77
N THR A 30 -5.00 6.82 -7.45
CA THR A 30 -5.29 8.22 -7.78
C THR A 30 -4.69 9.16 -6.73
N LEU A 31 -4.47 10.43 -7.08
CA LEU A 31 -3.99 11.44 -6.11
C LEU A 31 -4.89 11.53 -4.87
N SER A 32 -6.20 11.42 -5.05
CA SER A 32 -7.15 11.45 -3.93
C SER A 32 -6.92 10.28 -2.99
N ASN A 33 -6.85 9.06 -3.53
CA ASN A 33 -6.72 7.85 -2.74
C ASN A 33 -5.35 7.75 -2.08
N MET A 34 -4.28 8.06 -2.80
CA MET A 34 -2.92 8.12 -2.25
C MET A 34 -2.80 9.15 -1.12
N ARG A 35 -3.45 10.32 -1.27
CA ARG A 35 -3.50 11.33 -0.20
C ARG A 35 -4.18 10.76 1.05
N SER A 36 -5.38 10.17 0.91
CA SER A 36 -6.08 9.60 2.06
C SER A 36 -5.29 8.47 2.73
N ALA A 37 -4.68 7.58 1.94
CA ALA A 37 -3.88 6.48 2.46
C ALA A 37 -2.62 6.97 3.21
N THR A 38 -1.98 8.03 2.71
CA THR A 38 -0.80 8.63 3.35
C THR A 38 -1.11 9.21 4.73
N GLN A 39 -2.33 9.68 4.97
CA GLN A 39 -2.72 10.22 6.28
C GLN A 39 -2.76 9.15 7.39
N ALA A 40 -2.67 7.86 7.04
CA ALA A 40 -2.64 6.78 8.00
C ALA A 40 -1.26 6.61 8.68
N VAL A 41 -0.21 7.30 8.23
CA VAL A 41 1.16 7.19 8.75
C VAL A 41 1.84 8.55 8.84
N GLN A 42 2.86 8.64 9.69
CA GLN A 42 3.74 9.81 9.86
C GLN A 42 5.05 9.67 9.09
N LEU A 43 5.56 8.45 8.93
CA LEU A 43 6.79 8.21 8.18
C LEU A 43 6.65 8.63 6.70
N PRO A 44 7.70 9.24 6.10
CA PRO A 44 7.71 9.55 4.67
C PRO A 44 7.49 8.28 3.82
N ILE A 45 6.69 8.42 2.76
CA ILE A 45 6.48 7.35 1.77
C ILE A 45 7.17 7.73 0.46
N VAL A 46 8.19 6.95 0.09
CA VAL A 46 8.91 7.05 -1.19
C VAL A 46 8.18 6.26 -2.27
N ARG A 47 7.92 6.89 -3.42
CA ARG A 47 7.18 6.31 -4.56
C ARG A 47 8.00 6.42 -5.85
N PRO A 48 9.01 5.55 -6.07
CA PRO A 48 9.91 5.67 -7.21
C PRO A 48 9.21 5.57 -8.57
N LEU A 49 8.09 4.85 -8.62
CA LEU A 49 7.36 4.56 -9.85
C LEU A 49 6.22 5.55 -10.15
N VAL A 50 6.05 6.61 -9.33
CA VAL A 50 4.86 7.48 -9.39
C VAL A 50 4.66 8.15 -10.74
N GLY A 51 5.75 8.43 -11.46
CA GLY A 51 5.74 9.09 -12.77
C GLY A 51 6.00 8.16 -13.96
N LEU A 52 6.15 6.85 -13.74
CA LEU A 52 6.42 5.89 -14.80
C LEU A 52 5.12 5.26 -15.31
N ASP A 53 5.09 4.95 -16.60
CA ASP A 53 4.07 4.10 -17.17
C ASP A 53 4.34 2.61 -16.95
N LYS A 54 3.36 1.77 -17.29
CA LYS A 54 3.47 0.32 -17.10
C LYS A 54 4.64 -0.29 -17.88
N GLN A 55 4.86 0.14 -19.12
CA GLN A 55 5.88 -0.45 -19.98
C GLN A 55 7.28 -0.11 -19.46
N GLU A 56 7.49 1.10 -18.96
CA GLU A 56 8.73 1.51 -18.29
C GLU A 56 9.00 0.67 -17.04
N ILE A 57 7.98 0.48 -16.19
CA ILE A 57 8.09 -0.37 -14.99
C ILE A 57 8.42 -1.82 -15.38
N GLU A 58 7.78 -2.36 -16.42
CA GLU A 58 8.06 -3.71 -16.91
C GLU A 58 9.47 -3.82 -17.50
N ALA A 59 9.98 -2.79 -18.16
CA ALA A 59 11.33 -2.75 -18.70
C ALA A 59 12.36 -2.81 -17.57
N VAL A 60 12.21 -1.97 -16.54
CA VAL A 60 13.07 -2.00 -15.34
C VAL A 60 12.98 -3.37 -14.67
N ALA A 61 11.78 -3.93 -14.51
CA ALA A 61 11.59 -5.25 -13.91
C ALA A 61 12.29 -6.37 -14.68
N LYS A 62 12.35 -6.28 -16.02
CA LYS A 62 13.09 -7.22 -16.88
C LYS A 62 14.60 -7.03 -16.73
N GLU A 63 15.06 -5.79 -16.71
CA GLU A 63 16.47 -5.44 -16.53
C GLU A 63 17.03 -5.96 -15.19
N ILE A 64 16.28 -5.79 -14.10
CA ILE A 64 16.69 -6.26 -12.77
C ILE A 64 16.31 -7.73 -12.49
N GLY A 65 15.76 -8.45 -13.47
CA GLY A 65 15.45 -9.87 -13.38
C GLY A 65 14.25 -10.26 -12.51
N THR A 66 13.37 -9.33 -12.14
CA THR A 66 12.19 -9.61 -11.29
C THR A 66 10.92 -9.95 -12.07
N TYR A 67 10.84 -9.54 -13.35
CA TYR A 67 9.62 -9.67 -14.17
C TYR A 67 9.03 -11.09 -14.19
N ALA A 68 9.86 -12.10 -14.44
CA ALA A 68 9.43 -13.49 -14.58
C ALA A 68 8.92 -14.11 -13.26
N ILE A 69 9.32 -13.55 -12.12
CA ILE A 69 8.83 -14.00 -10.79
C ILE A 69 7.50 -13.29 -10.50
N SER A 70 7.43 -11.97 -10.73
CA SER A 70 6.26 -11.14 -10.45
C SER A 70 5.04 -11.45 -11.32
N THR A 71 5.24 -12.06 -12.49
CA THR A 71 4.16 -12.40 -13.44
C THR A 71 3.59 -13.81 -13.26
N ARG A 72 4.11 -14.58 -12.30
CA ARG A 72 3.59 -15.93 -12.00
C ARG A 72 2.16 -15.82 -11.43
N PRO A 73 1.27 -16.78 -11.74
CA PRO A 73 -0.04 -16.85 -11.09
C PRO A 73 0.13 -16.94 -9.57
N GLY A 74 -0.48 -15.99 -8.86
CA GLY A 74 -0.44 -15.91 -7.40
C GLY A 74 -1.83 -15.88 -6.79
N VAL A 75 -1.90 -16.10 -5.48
CA VAL A 75 -3.15 -15.91 -4.73
C VAL A 75 -3.39 -14.42 -4.58
N CYS A 76 -4.43 -13.91 -5.23
CA CYS A 76 -4.84 -12.52 -5.11
C CYS A 76 -5.72 -12.33 -3.85
N CYS A 77 -5.78 -11.09 -3.36
CA CYS A 77 -6.77 -10.72 -2.35
C CYS A 77 -8.18 -11.00 -2.89
N GLN A 78 -9.00 -11.76 -2.17
CA GLN A 78 -10.37 -12.07 -2.59
C GLN A 78 -11.36 -10.95 -2.23
N ALA A 79 -10.96 -9.97 -1.42
CA ALA A 79 -11.79 -8.86 -0.98
C ALA A 79 -11.70 -7.64 -1.92
N VAL A 80 -11.52 -7.85 -3.22
CA VAL A 80 -11.50 -6.76 -4.20
C VAL A 80 -12.95 -6.33 -4.49
N PRO A 81 -13.32 -5.06 -4.28
CA PRO A 81 -14.68 -4.60 -4.54
C PRO A 81 -14.98 -4.55 -6.04
N ASP A 82 -16.23 -4.82 -6.42
CA ASP A 82 -16.68 -4.75 -7.83
C ASP A 82 -16.53 -3.35 -8.45
N ARG A 83 -16.68 -2.30 -7.61
CA ARG A 83 -16.63 -0.89 -8.03
C ARG A 83 -15.71 -0.10 -7.09
N PRO A 84 -14.38 -0.22 -7.24
CA PRO A 84 -13.45 0.50 -6.38
C PRO A 84 -13.57 2.02 -6.60
N ALA A 85 -13.62 2.78 -5.50
CA ALA A 85 -13.67 4.23 -5.56
C ALA A 85 -12.35 4.78 -6.12
N THR A 86 -12.42 5.67 -7.11
CA THR A 86 -11.26 6.41 -7.64
C THR A 86 -11.03 7.73 -6.92
N ARG A 87 -11.96 8.14 -6.05
CA ARG A 87 -11.88 9.34 -5.24
C ARG A 87 -12.37 9.08 -3.82
N SER A 88 -11.43 8.94 -2.90
CA SER A 88 -11.67 8.82 -1.47
C SER A 88 -12.24 10.10 -0.86
N ARG A 89 -13.01 9.92 0.22
CA ARG A 89 -13.38 10.98 1.15
C ARG A 89 -12.88 10.57 2.52
N LEU A 90 -11.91 11.30 3.05
CA LEU A 90 -11.29 10.95 4.34
C LEU A 90 -12.34 10.82 5.45
N VAL A 91 -13.32 11.73 5.50
CA VAL A 91 -14.41 11.70 6.48
C VAL A 91 -15.13 10.35 6.46
N SER A 92 -15.56 9.89 5.28
CA SER A 92 -16.22 8.59 5.14
C SER A 92 -15.33 7.42 5.54
N ILE A 93 -14.02 7.49 5.25
CA ILE A 93 -13.07 6.46 5.68
C ILE A 93 -13.00 6.40 7.21
N LEU A 94 -12.87 7.54 7.87
CA LEU A 94 -12.78 7.61 9.34
C LEU A 94 -14.09 7.19 10.02
N GLU A 95 -15.24 7.54 9.43
CA GLU A 95 -16.56 7.07 9.89
C GLU A 95 -16.66 5.54 9.84
N GLU A 96 -16.24 4.91 8.74
CA GLU A 96 -16.25 3.45 8.62
C GLU A 96 -15.19 2.80 9.53
N GLU A 97 -14.00 3.40 9.66
CA GLU A 97 -12.98 2.92 10.60
C GLU A 97 -13.45 2.98 12.06
N SER A 98 -14.29 3.95 12.43
CA SER A 98 -14.83 4.07 13.80
C SER A 98 -15.78 2.92 14.19
N ARG A 99 -16.28 2.16 13.22
CA ARG A 99 -17.16 1.01 13.43
C ARG A 99 -16.40 -0.28 13.74
N VAL A 100 -15.07 -0.25 13.64
CA VAL A 100 -14.21 -1.41 13.81
C VAL A 100 -13.08 -1.06 14.77
N ASP A 101 -12.71 -2.00 15.64
CA ASP A 101 -11.55 -1.82 16.51
C ASP A 101 -10.24 -2.00 15.71
N THR A 102 -9.86 -0.91 15.03
CA THR A 102 -8.67 -0.90 14.18
C THR A 102 -7.38 -1.07 14.96
N GLU A 103 -7.32 -0.62 16.21
CA GLU A 103 -6.11 -0.78 17.05
C GLU A 103 -5.96 -2.23 17.49
N ALA A 104 -7.02 -2.89 17.95
CA ALA A 104 -6.95 -4.31 18.31
C ALA A 104 -6.54 -5.20 17.13
N ILE A 105 -7.06 -4.91 15.92
CA ILE A 105 -6.65 -5.61 14.69
C ILE A 105 -5.17 -5.35 14.40
N LEU A 106 -4.73 -4.10 14.51
CA LEU A 106 -3.35 -3.71 14.26
C LEU A 106 -2.39 -4.42 15.22
N GLU A 107 -2.70 -4.41 16.52
CA GLU A 107 -1.91 -5.09 17.55
C GLU A 107 -1.80 -6.60 17.29
N ASP A 108 -2.91 -7.26 16.94
CA ASP A 108 -2.88 -8.69 16.62
C ASP A 108 -2.04 -8.99 15.38
N CYS A 109 -2.18 -8.20 14.30
CA CYS A 109 -1.35 -8.33 13.11
C CYS A 109 0.14 -8.17 13.43
N ILE A 110 0.47 -7.17 14.23
CA ILE A 110 1.85 -6.84 14.59
C ILE A 110 2.46 -7.86 15.55
N ARG A 111 1.67 -8.47 16.43
CA ARG A 111 2.10 -9.55 17.32
C ARG A 111 2.42 -10.83 16.54
N ARG A 112 1.65 -11.12 15.48
CA ARG A 112 1.83 -12.31 14.63
C ARG A 112 2.83 -12.10 13.49
N ALA A 113 3.27 -10.86 13.27
CA ALA A 113 4.25 -10.56 12.23
C ALA A 113 5.57 -11.28 12.53
N ILE A 114 6.06 -12.04 11.55
CA ILE A 114 7.39 -12.65 11.60
C ILE A 114 8.33 -11.63 10.98
N VAL A 115 9.22 -11.08 11.80
CA VAL A 115 10.28 -10.17 11.38
C VAL A 115 11.60 -10.88 11.62
N MET A 116 12.41 -11.01 10.57
CA MET A 116 13.66 -11.79 10.55
C MET A 116 14.87 -10.88 10.68
#